data_AF-A0A351TKB3-F1
#
_entry.id   AF-A0A351TKB3-F1
#
_cell.length_a   1.000
_cell.length_b   1.000
_cell.length_c   1.000
_cell.angle_alpha   90.00
_cell.angle_beta   90.00
_cell.angle_gamma   90.00
#
_symmetry.space_group_name_H-M   'P 1'
#
loop_
_entity.id
_entity.type
_entity.pdbx_description
1 polymer ?
#
loop_
_entity_poly.entity_id
_entity_poly.type
_entity_poly.pdbx_seq_one_letter_code
_entity_poly.pdbx_strand_id
1 'polypeptide(L)'
;PAGNIEMLFLDNREDFERFVQVLAYRCENRAIPPSMGAVTIHNVNNWRKIGEHKKQYLQSGGTDWSQEFKSFTSVPENYKDTLVIAGSGGYSAISARRAGFGEEEWLQLSVTIRMYHEMSHVVLKRTGKGDGNLILEEVAADAVGICQAFGSYRPDLAKLFLGIEEPEYRSGGRLENYLEKNQTIEDVRPGVEERIEQIDQYMKGLKRGRRDVFKILLNMYEECF
;
A
#
# COMPACT_ATOMS: atom_id res chain seq x y z
N PRO A 1 5.60 6.99 10.98
CA PRO A 1 4.69 6.63 12.11
C PRO A 1 4.72 5.14 12.49
N ALA A 2 4.98 4.22 11.55
CA ALA A 2 4.85 2.78 11.76
C ALA A 2 6.16 1.98 11.58
N GLY A 3 7.33 2.61 11.82
CA GLY A 3 8.65 1.99 11.57
C GLY A 3 9.03 1.93 10.08
N ASN A 4 10.10 1.17 9.78
CA ASN A 4 10.63 1.04 8.43
C ASN A 4 9.92 -0.08 7.66
N ILE A 5 9.90 0.08 6.34
CA ILE A 5 9.39 -0.88 5.35
C ILE A 5 10.42 -0.90 4.21
N GLU A 6 10.77 -2.08 3.73
CA GLU A 6 11.61 -2.22 2.55
C GLU A 6 10.73 -2.24 1.30
N MET A 7 11.04 -1.36 0.35
CA MET A 7 10.28 -1.21 -0.89
C MET A 7 11.11 -1.75 -2.05
N LEU A 8 10.51 -2.63 -2.85
CA LEU A 8 11.14 -3.15 -4.06
C LEU A 8 10.22 -2.88 -5.25
N PHE A 9 10.79 -2.24 -6.28
CA PHE A 9 10.13 -2.06 -7.55
C PHE A 9 10.70 -3.04 -8.57
N LEU A 10 9.83 -3.80 -9.23
CA LEU A 10 10.17 -4.77 -10.26
C LEU A 10 9.49 -4.35 -11.56
N ASP A 11 10.29 -3.79 -12.47
CA ASP A 11 9.78 -3.24 -13.72
C ASP A 11 9.34 -4.33 -14.71
N ASN A 12 9.97 -5.49 -14.66
CA ASN A 12 9.58 -6.64 -15.46
C ASN A 12 8.46 -7.44 -14.77
N ARG A 13 7.38 -7.72 -15.50
CA ARG A 13 6.23 -8.46 -14.97
C ARG A 13 6.56 -9.89 -14.57
N GLU A 14 7.36 -10.60 -15.37
CA GLU A 14 7.76 -11.99 -15.07
C GLU A 14 8.62 -12.04 -13.80
N ASP A 15 9.53 -11.09 -13.62
CA ASP A 15 10.31 -10.94 -12.39
C ASP A 15 9.41 -10.66 -11.18
N PHE A 16 8.42 -9.76 -11.32
CA PHE A 16 7.43 -9.51 -10.29
C PHE A 16 6.70 -10.79 -9.89
N GLU A 17 6.11 -11.49 -10.85
CA GLU A 17 5.35 -12.73 -10.59
C GLU A 17 6.22 -13.80 -9.94
N ARG A 18 7.44 -13.99 -10.46
CA ARG A 18 8.40 -14.94 -9.91
C ARG A 18 8.78 -14.60 -8.48
N PHE A 19 9.03 -13.33 -8.20
CA PHE A 19 9.38 -12.85 -6.86
C PHE A 19 8.22 -13.09 -5.88
N VAL A 20 6.99 -12.78 -6.28
CA VAL A 20 5.78 -13.04 -5.47
C VAL A 20 5.61 -14.54 -5.21
N GLN A 21 5.75 -15.40 -6.22
CA GLN A 21 5.70 -16.85 -6.04
C GLN A 21 6.73 -17.35 -5.03
N VAL A 22 7.97 -16.87 -5.13
CA VAL A 22 9.06 -17.29 -4.25
C VAL A 22 8.84 -16.80 -2.81
N LEU A 23 8.58 -15.51 -2.60
CA LEU A 23 8.53 -14.95 -1.25
C LEU A 23 7.14 -15.02 -0.59
N ALA A 24 6.07 -14.72 -1.32
CA ALA A 24 4.72 -14.72 -0.74
C ALA A 24 4.11 -16.12 -0.72
N TYR A 25 4.36 -16.93 -1.77
CA TYR A 25 3.80 -18.28 -1.92
C TYR A 25 4.83 -19.40 -1.72
N ARG A 26 6.00 -19.12 -1.14
CA ARG A 26 6.99 -20.13 -0.74
C ARG A 26 7.38 -21.09 -1.87
N CYS A 27 7.58 -20.55 -3.06
CA CYS A 27 7.91 -21.26 -4.30
C CYS A 27 6.78 -22.16 -4.85
N GLU A 28 5.55 -22.02 -4.37
CA GLU A 28 4.40 -22.69 -5.01
C GLU A 28 4.14 -22.08 -6.39
N ASN A 29 3.90 -22.95 -7.38
CA ASN A 29 3.54 -22.54 -8.74
C ASN A 29 2.10 -22.04 -8.80
N ARG A 30 1.89 -20.84 -8.26
CA ARG A 30 0.60 -20.16 -8.24
C ARG A 30 0.55 -19.10 -9.32
N ALA A 31 -0.47 -19.15 -10.17
CA ALA A 31 -0.72 -18.09 -11.15
C ALA A 31 -1.01 -16.77 -10.40
N ILE A 32 -0.27 -15.72 -10.75
CA ILE A 32 -0.47 -14.39 -10.17
C ILE A 32 -1.50 -13.65 -11.03
N PRO A 33 -2.60 -13.12 -10.45
CA PRO A 33 -3.59 -12.40 -11.22
C PRO A 33 -2.95 -11.22 -11.98
N PRO A 34 -3.31 -10.98 -13.27
CA PRO A 34 -2.84 -9.81 -14.00
C PRO A 34 -3.19 -8.48 -13.32
N SER A 35 -4.25 -8.46 -12.51
CA SER A 35 -4.67 -7.30 -11.73
C SER A 35 -3.81 -7.04 -10.48
N MET A 36 -3.03 -8.01 -10.00
CA MET A 36 -2.15 -7.84 -8.84
C MET A 36 -0.95 -6.98 -9.24
N GLY A 37 -0.97 -5.71 -8.89
CA GLY A 37 0.11 -4.76 -9.17
C GLY A 37 1.14 -4.61 -8.04
N ALA A 38 0.78 -5.00 -6.82
CA ALA A 38 1.68 -5.01 -5.67
C ALA A 38 1.29 -6.11 -4.68
N VAL A 39 2.22 -6.40 -3.76
CA VAL A 39 1.96 -7.24 -2.60
C VAL A 39 2.81 -6.80 -1.41
N THR A 40 2.19 -6.82 -0.23
CA THR A 40 2.87 -6.64 1.05
C THR A 40 3.18 -8.01 1.65
N ILE A 41 4.47 -8.31 1.90
CA ILE A 41 4.95 -9.55 2.50
C ILE A 41 5.47 -9.24 3.90
N HIS A 42 4.77 -9.76 4.91
CA HIS A 42 5.15 -9.59 6.31
C HIS A 42 6.11 -10.67 6.78
N ASN A 43 6.85 -10.36 7.84
CA ASN A 43 7.62 -11.33 8.62
C ASN A 43 8.74 -12.04 7.84
N VAL A 44 9.37 -11.35 6.88
CA VAL A 44 10.49 -11.89 6.12
C VAL A 44 11.74 -11.90 7.00
N ASN A 45 12.34 -13.08 7.19
CA ASN A 45 13.59 -13.20 7.96
C ASN A 45 14.74 -12.49 7.25
N ASN A 46 15.25 -11.43 7.87
CA ASN A 46 16.45 -10.73 7.47
C ASN A 46 17.68 -11.34 8.17
N TRP A 47 18.28 -12.30 7.49
CA TRP A 47 19.51 -12.96 7.95
C TRP A 47 20.71 -12.01 8.05
N ARG A 48 20.69 -10.87 7.35
CA ARG A 48 21.75 -9.86 7.46
C ARG A 48 21.73 -9.21 8.83
N LYS A 49 20.55 -8.82 9.35
CA LYS A 49 20.39 -8.29 10.72
C LYS A 49 20.90 -9.29 11.77
N ILE A 50 20.57 -10.58 11.62
CA ILE A 50 21.07 -11.65 12.50
C ILE A 50 22.61 -11.76 12.43
N GLY A 51 23.17 -11.72 11.22
CA GLY A 51 24.62 -11.80 11.01
C GLY A 51 25.37 -10.59 11.56
N GLU A 52 24.83 -9.38 11.37
CA GLU A 52 25.35 -8.13 11.91
C GLU A 52 25.32 -8.14 13.44
N HIS A 53 24.20 -8.56 14.04
CA HIS A 53 24.07 -8.71 15.48
C HIS A 53 25.07 -9.74 16.04
N LYS A 54 25.19 -10.90 15.39
CA LYS A 54 26.19 -11.92 15.77
C LYS A 54 27.60 -11.34 15.77
N LYS A 55 27.95 -10.58 14.73
CA LYS A 55 29.27 -9.95 14.62
C LYS A 55 29.49 -8.96 15.78
N GLN A 56 28.51 -8.11 16.07
CA GLN A 56 28.59 -7.14 17.17
C GLN A 56 28.73 -7.82 18.53
N TYR A 57 27.91 -8.84 18.81
CA TYR A 57 27.94 -9.60 20.05
C TYR A 57 29.30 -10.27 20.33
N LEU A 58 29.87 -10.91 19.30
CA LEU A 58 31.20 -11.55 19.42
C LEU A 58 32.30 -10.50 19.60
N GLN A 59 32.19 -9.34 18.93
CA GLN A 59 33.13 -8.23 19.08
C GLN A 59 33.08 -7.58 20.47
N SER A 60 31.92 -7.58 21.13
CA SER A 60 31.78 -7.13 22.52
C SER A 60 32.23 -8.17 23.56
N GLY A 61 32.85 -9.27 23.14
CA GLY A 61 33.34 -10.33 24.02
C GLY A 61 32.29 -11.38 24.42
N GLY A 62 31.13 -11.39 23.75
CA GLY A 62 30.10 -12.41 23.97
C GLY A 62 30.57 -13.80 23.52
N THR A 63 30.28 -14.83 24.32
CA THR A 63 30.77 -16.20 24.09
C THR A 63 29.66 -17.23 23.84
N ASP A 64 28.42 -16.97 24.28
CA ASP A 64 27.28 -17.88 24.09
C ASP A 64 26.30 -17.35 23.04
N TRP A 65 26.66 -17.57 21.77
CA TRP A 65 25.79 -17.21 20.66
C TRP A 65 24.45 -17.96 20.68
N SER A 66 24.38 -19.16 21.24
CA SER A 66 23.14 -19.94 21.22
C SER A 66 22.09 -19.31 22.13
N GLN A 67 22.49 -18.86 23.32
CA GLN A 67 21.62 -18.12 24.22
C GLN A 67 21.28 -16.74 23.65
N GLU A 68 22.28 -16.01 23.15
CA GLU A 68 22.06 -14.68 22.56
C GLU A 68 21.11 -14.73 21.37
N PHE A 69 21.27 -15.71 20.48
CA PHE A 69 20.41 -15.89 19.33
C PHE A 69 18.94 -16.10 19.75
N LYS A 70 18.68 -16.90 20.79
CA LYS A 70 17.33 -17.08 21.34
C LYS A 70 16.76 -15.79 21.90
N SER A 71 17.58 -15.01 22.62
CA SER A 71 17.18 -13.71 23.15
C SER A 71 16.86 -12.73 22.02
N PHE A 72 17.77 -12.55 21.07
CA PHE A 72 17.61 -11.66 19.93
C PHE A 72 16.39 -12.02 19.07
N THR A 73 16.17 -13.31 18.79
CA THR A 73 15.05 -13.77 17.96
C THR A 73 13.72 -13.91 18.71
N SER A 74 13.70 -13.67 20.02
CA SER A 74 12.45 -13.58 20.81
C SER A 74 11.63 -12.32 20.46
N VAL A 75 12.28 -11.28 19.92
CA VAL A 75 11.63 -10.05 19.46
C VAL A 75 11.66 -10.05 17.93
N PRO A 76 10.54 -10.31 17.24
CA PRO A 76 10.48 -10.41 15.78
C PRO A 76 11.08 -9.20 15.04
N GLU A 77 10.87 -7.99 15.56
CA GLU A 77 11.29 -6.72 14.97
C GLU A 77 12.82 -6.61 14.83
N ASN A 78 13.57 -7.39 15.62
CA ASN A 78 15.02 -7.44 15.55
C ASN A 78 15.53 -8.05 14.23
N TYR A 79 14.76 -8.94 13.61
CA TYR A 79 15.24 -9.71 12.45
C TYR A 79 14.20 -9.95 11.36
N LYS A 80 12.95 -9.53 11.55
CA LYS A 80 11.91 -9.66 10.54
C LYS A 80 11.57 -8.31 9.95
N ASP A 81 11.47 -8.29 8.63
CA ASP A 81 11.06 -7.11 7.86
C ASP A 81 9.68 -7.30 7.22
N THR A 82 9.04 -6.18 6.94
CA THR A 82 7.92 -6.11 5.99
C THR A 82 8.48 -5.61 4.67
N LEU A 83 8.24 -6.35 3.60
CA LEU A 83 8.54 -5.96 2.23
C LEU A 83 7.26 -5.51 1.54
N VAL A 84 7.33 -4.45 0.75
CA VAL A 84 6.29 -4.12 -0.23
C VAL A 84 6.92 -4.23 -1.61
N ILE A 85 6.32 -5.06 -2.45
CA ILE A 85 6.77 -5.31 -3.81
C ILE A 85 5.77 -4.66 -4.75
N ALA A 86 6.24 -3.76 -5.61
CA ALA A 86 5.43 -3.11 -6.62
C ALA A 86 5.91 -3.52 -8.02
N GLY A 87 4.99 -3.97 -8.86
CA GLY A 87 5.22 -4.22 -10.28
C GLY A 87 5.04 -2.95 -11.13
N SER A 88 5.44 -3.02 -12.39
CA SER A 88 5.16 -2.00 -13.39
C SER A 88 3.69 -2.02 -13.86
N GLY A 89 3.26 -0.90 -14.45
CA GLY A 89 1.93 -0.73 -15.04
C GLY A 89 1.11 0.38 -14.40
N GLY A 90 0.10 0.83 -15.15
CA GLY A 90 -0.82 1.88 -14.74
C GLY A 90 -1.59 1.51 -13.47
N TYR A 91 -1.76 2.48 -12.57
CA TYR A 91 -2.52 2.28 -11.35
C TYR A 91 -3.98 1.95 -11.67
N SER A 92 -4.56 0.98 -10.93
CA SER A 92 -5.90 0.43 -11.19
C SER A 92 -6.14 -0.02 -12.64
N ALA A 93 -5.08 -0.45 -13.34
CA ALA A 93 -5.11 -0.82 -14.76
C ALA A 93 -5.60 0.30 -15.70
N ILE A 94 -5.53 1.57 -15.26
CA ILE A 94 -5.85 2.73 -16.07
C ILE A 94 -4.68 3.05 -17.00
N SER A 95 -4.95 3.30 -18.28
CA SER A 95 -3.93 3.71 -19.24
C SER A 95 -3.55 5.18 -19.07
N ALA A 96 -2.34 5.56 -19.48
CA ALA A 96 -1.86 6.94 -19.39
C ALA A 96 -2.80 7.91 -20.11
N ARG A 97 -3.27 7.54 -21.31
CA ARG A 97 -4.27 8.32 -22.06
C ARG A 97 -5.55 8.59 -21.26
N ARG A 98 -6.07 7.60 -20.53
CA ARG A 98 -7.29 7.77 -19.72
C ARG A 98 -7.03 8.61 -18.48
N ALA A 99 -5.85 8.46 -17.87
CA ALA A 99 -5.44 9.28 -16.74
C ALA A 99 -5.07 10.72 -17.14
N GLY A 100 -4.84 10.99 -18.43
CA GLY A 100 -4.50 12.31 -18.96
C GLY A 100 -3.01 12.64 -18.92
N PHE A 101 -2.13 11.64 -18.92
CA PHE A 101 -0.68 11.78 -18.78
C PHE A 101 0.09 11.09 -19.92
N GLY A 102 1.38 11.38 -20.03
CA GLY A 102 2.29 10.60 -20.87
C GLY A 102 2.56 9.21 -20.27
N GLU A 103 2.92 8.22 -21.11
CA GLU A 103 3.14 6.84 -20.66
C GLU A 103 4.21 6.71 -19.56
N GLU A 104 5.36 7.35 -19.74
CA GLU A 104 6.47 7.32 -18.77
C GLU A 104 6.11 8.04 -17.47
N GLU A 105 5.50 9.22 -17.58
CA GLU A 105 5.02 10.00 -16.43
C GLU A 105 3.98 9.20 -15.63
N TRP A 106 3.01 8.60 -16.32
CA TRP A 106 1.97 7.82 -15.68
C TRP A 106 2.51 6.59 -14.98
N LEU A 107 3.51 5.92 -15.55
CA LEU A 107 4.16 4.78 -14.90
C LEU A 107 4.82 5.20 -13.58
N GLN A 108 5.58 6.30 -13.57
CA GLN A 108 6.25 6.83 -12.37
C GLN A 108 5.23 7.24 -11.29
N LEU A 109 4.16 7.95 -11.69
CA LEU A 109 3.06 8.31 -10.79
C LEU A 109 2.36 7.06 -10.25
N SER A 110 2.07 6.08 -11.09
CA SER A 110 1.40 4.83 -10.72
C SER A 110 2.19 4.04 -9.70
N VAL A 111 3.51 3.95 -9.86
CA VAL A 111 4.41 3.32 -8.88
C VAL A 111 4.34 4.06 -7.55
N THR A 112 4.41 5.39 -7.56
CA THR A 112 4.30 6.22 -6.35
C THR A 112 2.98 5.99 -5.63
N ILE A 113 1.85 6.06 -6.35
CA ILE A 113 0.52 5.84 -5.78
C ILE A 113 0.45 4.45 -5.15
N ARG A 114 0.88 3.42 -5.88
CA ARG A 114 0.85 2.03 -5.41
C ARG A 114 1.68 1.81 -4.16
N MET A 115 2.90 2.31 -4.14
CA MET A 115 3.79 2.21 -2.98
C MET A 115 3.14 2.81 -1.73
N TYR A 116 2.60 4.01 -1.85
CA TYR A 116 2.02 4.72 -0.71
C TYR A 116 0.65 4.16 -0.30
N HIS A 117 -0.11 3.61 -1.25
CA HIS A 117 -1.31 2.83 -0.97
C HIS A 117 -0.98 1.60 -0.10
N GLU A 118 -0.02 0.77 -0.51
CA GLU A 118 0.40 -0.40 0.27
C GLU A 118 0.99 -0.02 1.64
N MET A 119 1.78 1.06 1.70
CA MET A 119 2.30 1.57 2.97
C MET A 119 1.18 2.05 3.91
N SER A 120 0.07 2.57 3.38
CA SER A 120 -1.08 2.97 4.18
C SER A 120 -1.68 1.77 4.92
N HIS A 121 -1.85 0.64 4.23
CA HIS A 121 -2.29 -0.62 4.85
C HIS A 121 -1.34 -1.08 5.96
N VAL A 122 -0.02 -0.98 5.73
CA VAL A 122 0.97 -1.31 6.77
C VAL A 122 0.86 -0.36 7.97
N VAL A 123 0.68 0.93 7.74
CA VAL A 123 0.53 1.94 8.80
C VAL A 123 -0.71 1.64 9.63
N LEU A 124 -1.89 1.51 9.00
CA LEU A 124 -3.16 1.25 9.68
C LEU A 124 -3.10 -0.01 10.53
N LYS A 125 -2.52 -1.09 9.98
CA LYS A 125 -2.33 -2.36 10.67
C LYS A 125 -1.40 -2.25 11.88
N ARG A 126 -0.25 -1.57 11.74
CA ARG A 126 0.73 -1.44 12.83
C ARG A 126 0.27 -0.47 13.93
N THR A 127 -0.55 0.52 13.60
CA THR A 127 -1.10 1.47 14.58
C THR A 127 -2.44 1.03 15.18
N GLY A 128 -3.07 -0.01 14.64
CA GLY A 128 -4.39 -0.48 15.06
C GLY A 128 -5.50 0.55 14.81
N LYS A 129 -5.33 1.39 13.79
CA LYS A 129 -6.26 2.50 13.45
C LYS A 129 -7.19 2.18 12.29
N GLY A 130 -6.99 1.06 11.59
CA GLY A 130 -7.96 0.56 10.62
C GLY A 130 -9.30 0.29 11.29
N ASP A 131 -10.38 0.66 10.61
CA ASP A 131 -11.76 0.53 11.09
C ASP A 131 -12.38 -0.83 10.69
N GLY A 132 -11.68 -1.61 9.87
CA GLY A 132 -12.14 -2.89 9.34
C GLY A 132 -13.15 -2.76 8.20
N ASN A 133 -13.48 -1.54 7.76
CA ASN A 133 -14.32 -1.29 6.59
C ASN A 133 -13.44 -1.23 5.34
N LEU A 134 -13.32 -2.37 4.66
CA LEU A 134 -12.43 -2.55 3.50
C LEU A 134 -12.55 -1.41 2.46
N ILE A 135 -13.77 -0.99 2.12
CA ILE A 135 -13.97 0.07 1.11
C ILE A 135 -13.36 1.39 1.59
N LEU A 136 -13.57 1.76 2.86
CA LEU A 136 -13.04 2.98 3.43
C LEU A 136 -11.51 2.93 3.55
N GLU A 137 -10.94 1.78 3.92
CA GLU A 137 -9.49 1.59 3.95
C GLU A 137 -8.84 1.76 2.58
N GLU A 138 -9.46 1.22 1.53
CA GLU A 138 -8.97 1.36 0.15
C GLU A 138 -9.08 2.81 -0.35
N VAL A 139 -10.18 3.50 -0.06
CA VAL A 139 -10.37 4.93 -0.39
C VAL A 139 -9.34 5.81 0.34
N ALA A 140 -9.07 5.54 1.62
CA ALA A 140 -8.08 6.28 2.39
C ALA A 140 -6.65 6.02 1.86
N ALA A 141 -6.32 4.76 1.54
CA ALA A 141 -5.03 4.38 0.97
C ALA A 141 -4.81 5.02 -0.42
N ASP A 142 -5.85 5.09 -1.26
CA ASP A 142 -5.84 5.83 -2.52
C ASP A 142 -5.55 7.32 -2.31
N ALA A 143 -6.22 7.94 -1.35
CA ALA A 143 -6.04 9.36 -1.07
C ALA A 143 -4.60 9.67 -0.66
N VAL A 144 -3.97 8.83 0.15
CA VAL A 144 -2.54 8.95 0.51
C VAL A 144 -1.65 8.82 -0.73
N GLY A 145 -1.88 7.79 -1.54
CA GLY A 145 -1.11 7.54 -2.77
C GLY A 145 -1.20 8.71 -3.76
N ILE A 146 -2.42 9.21 -3.99
CA ILE A 146 -2.69 10.37 -4.84
C ILE A 146 -2.01 11.63 -4.28
N CYS A 147 -2.19 11.92 -2.99
CA CYS A 147 -1.57 13.09 -2.37
C CYS A 147 -0.05 13.07 -2.50
N GLN A 148 0.56 11.90 -2.35
CA GLN A 148 2.00 11.78 -2.48
C GLN A 148 2.47 11.96 -3.93
N ALA A 149 1.78 11.36 -4.89
CA ALA A 149 2.17 11.42 -6.30
C ALA A 149 2.00 12.83 -6.90
N PHE A 150 0.92 13.53 -6.52
CA PHE A 150 0.55 14.82 -7.12
C PHE A 150 0.81 16.03 -6.21
N GLY A 151 1.19 15.81 -4.95
CA GLY A 151 1.33 16.88 -3.94
C GLY A 151 -0.01 17.42 -3.41
N SER A 152 -1.13 16.96 -3.96
CA SER A 152 -2.50 17.33 -3.56
C SER A 152 -3.45 16.18 -3.87
N TYR A 153 -4.57 16.12 -3.15
CA TYR A 153 -5.64 15.18 -3.47
C TYR A 153 -6.30 15.53 -4.81
N ARG A 154 -6.65 14.50 -5.58
CA ARG A 154 -7.28 14.58 -6.91
C ARG A 154 -8.53 13.70 -6.91
N PRO A 155 -9.71 14.24 -6.55
CA PRO A 155 -10.93 13.45 -6.45
C PRO A 155 -11.37 12.86 -7.80
N ASP A 156 -11.01 13.51 -8.91
CA ASP A 156 -11.22 13.00 -10.27
C ASP A 156 -10.47 11.67 -10.51
N LEU A 157 -9.22 11.58 -10.06
CA LEU A 157 -8.44 10.35 -10.17
C LEU A 157 -8.93 9.28 -9.20
N ALA A 158 -9.31 9.65 -7.98
CA ALA A 158 -9.91 8.70 -7.01
C ALA A 158 -11.17 8.03 -7.59
N LYS A 159 -12.09 8.84 -8.15
CA LYS A 159 -13.29 8.33 -8.83
C LYS A 159 -12.93 7.43 -10.03
N LEU A 160 -12.00 7.87 -10.89
CA LEU A 160 -11.52 7.10 -12.04
C LEU A 160 -10.96 5.72 -11.65
N PHE A 161 -10.15 5.65 -10.59
CA PHE A 161 -9.53 4.40 -10.12
C PHE A 161 -10.56 3.40 -9.60
N LEU A 162 -11.61 3.88 -8.94
CA LEU A 162 -12.70 3.05 -8.46
C LEU A 162 -13.69 2.67 -9.56
N GLY A 163 -13.63 3.32 -10.73
CA GLY A 163 -14.55 3.12 -11.85
C GLY A 163 -15.83 3.96 -11.72
N ILE A 164 -15.84 4.93 -10.82
CA ILE A 164 -16.93 5.89 -10.65
C ILE A 164 -16.80 6.93 -11.76
N GLU A 165 -17.55 6.72 -12.84
CA GLU A 165 -17.59 7.61 -14.00
C GLU A 165 -19.01 8.22 -14.08
N GLU A 166 -19.13 9.42 -14.66
CA GLU A 166 -20.43 10.08 -14.80
C GLU A 166 -21.00 9.82 -16.21
N PRO A 167 -22.29 9.45 -16.35
CA PRO A 167 -23.28 9.20 -15.28
C PRO A 167 -23.21 7.77 -14.71
N GLU A 168 -22.51 6.87 -15.37
CA GLU A 168 -22.55 5.43 -15.09
C GLU A 168 -21.23 4.90 -14.51
N TYR A 169 -21.36 3.96 -13.59
CA TYR A 169 -20.22 3.19 -13.12
C TYR A 169 -19.63 2.34 -14.26
N ARG A 170 -18.31 2.36 -14.40
CA ARG A 170 -17.61 1.52 -15.36
C ARG A 170 -17.48 0.09 -14.84
N SER A 171 -18.14 -0.84 -15.51
CA SER A 171 -17.96 -2.28 -15.26
C SER A 171 -16.48 -2.71 -15.33
N GLY A 172 -16.07 -3.56 -14.40
CA GLY A 172 -14.67 -3.91 -14.16
C GLY A 172 -13.88 -2.78 -13.49
N GLY A 173 -14.56 -1.82 -12.87
CA GLY A 173 -13.96 -0.83 -11.98
C GLY A 173 -13.47 -1.48 -10.70
N ARG A 174 -12.48 -0.87 -10.03
CA ARG A 174 -11.83 -1.50 -8.86
C ARG A 174 -12.77 -1.64 -7.67
N LEU A 175 -13.82 -0.81 -7.58
CA LEU A 175 -14.80 -0.88 -6.48
C LEU A 175 -15.50 -2.25 -6.41
N GLU A 176 -15.70 -2.92 -7.54
CA GLU A 176 -16.26 -4.29 -7.60
C GLU A 176 -15.45 -5.30 -6.76
N ASN A 177 -14.13 -5.09 -6.61
CA ASN A 177 -13.26 -6.00 -5.88
C ASN A 177 -13.47 -5.96 -4.36
N TYR A 178 -14.16 -4.94 -3.86
CA TYR A 178 -14.34 -4.68 -2.43
C TYR A 178 -15.78 -4.92 -1.95
N LEU A 179 -16.69 -5.28 -2.86
CA LEU A 179 -18.08 -5.59 -2.51
C LEU A 179 -18.17 -6.87 -1.69
N GLU A 180 -18.99 -6.82 -0.64
CA GLU A 180 -19.46 -8.03 0.03
C GLU A 180 -20.48 -8.77 -0.85
N LYS A 181 -20.70 -10.07 -0.59
CA LYS A 181 -21.55 -10.94 -1.42
C LYS A 181 -23.00 -10.45 -1.59
N ASN A 182 -23.48 -9.62 -0.68
CA ASN A 182 -24.84 -9.09 -0.62
C ASN A 182 -24.91 -7.61 -1.06
N GLN A 183 -23.81 -7.00 -1.48
CA GLN A 183 -23.77 -5.60 -1.91
C GLN A 183 -23.74 -5.50 -3.43
N THR A 184 -24.36 -4.45 -3.95
CA THR A 184 -24.25 -4.01 -5.33
C THR A 184 -23.44 -2.71 -5.42
N ILE A 185 -23.01 -2.34 -6.62
CA ILE A 185 -22.34 -1.05 -6.85
C ILE A 185 -23.26 0.10 -6.49
N GLU A 186 -24.55 -0.03 -6.80
CA GLU A 186 -25.59 0.96 -6.54
C GLU A 186 -25.78 1.20 -5.04
N ASP A 187 -25.59 0.17 -4.21
CA ASP A 187 -25.69 0.27 -2.76
C ASP A 187 -24.52 1.07 -2.16
N VAL A 188 -23.30 0.87 -2.67
CA VAL A 188 -22.07 1.42 -2.06
C VAL A 188 -21.59 2.71 -2.68
N ARG A 189 -21.85 2.93 -3.99
CA ARG A 189 -21.32 4.04 -4.77
C ARG A 189 -21.61 5.40 -4.12
N PRO A 190 -22.85 5.72 -3.68
CA PRO A 190 -23.15 7.03 -3.10
C PRO A 190 -22.30 7.33 -1.86
N GLY A 191 -22.11 6.34 -0.98
CA GLY A 191 -21.29 6.50 0.22
C GLY A 191 -19.79 6.68 -0.08
N VAL A 192 -19.31 6.01 -1.14
CA VAL A 192 -17.91 6.19 -1.61
C VAL A 192 -17.72 7.58 -2.23
N GLU A 193 -18.67 8.05 -3.03
CA GLU A 193 -18.64 9.40 -3.62
C GLU A 193 -18.66 10.48 -2.53
N GLU A 194 -19.56 10.36 -1.55
CA GLU A 194 -19.60 11.24 -0.38
C GLU A 194 -18.25 11.23 0.35
N ARG A 195 -17.65 10.06 0.54
CA ARG A 195 -16.37 9.94 1.22
C ARG A 195 -15.23 10.62 0.48
N ILE A 196 -15.18 10.46 -0.84
CA ILE A 196 -14.20 11.14 -1.70
C ILE A 196 -14.34 12.66 -1.56
N GLU A 197 -15.57 13.17 -1.49
CA GLU A 197 -15.84 14.61 -1.32
C GLU A 197 -15.45 15.12 0.07
N GLN A 198 -15.73 14.36 1.12
CA GLN A 198 -15.31 14.70 2.48
C GLN A 198 -13.79 14.75 2.61
N ILE A 199 -13.07 13.79 2.03
CA ILE A 199 -11.59 13.82 1.97
C ILE A 199 -11.09 15.05 1.20
N ASP A 200 -11.72 15.40 0.08
CA ASP A 200 -11.34 16.59 -0.69
C ASP A 200 -11.54 17.88 0.13
N GLN A 201 -12.66 18.01 0.84
CA GLN A 201 -12.92 19.13 1.75
C GLN A 201 -11.88 19.18 2.89
N TYR A 202 -11.60 18.04 3.51
CA TYR A 202 -10.59 17.92 4.55
C TYR A 202 -9.21 18.39 4.06
N MET A 203 -8.78 17.88 2.91
CA MET A 203 -7.47 18.18 2.32
C MET A 203 -7.32 19.67 1.93
N LYS A 204 -8.41 20.30 1.51
CA LYS A 204 -8.49 21.75 1.23
C LYS A 204 -8.41 22.60 2.51
N GLY A 205 -8.94 22.12 3.62
CA GLY A 205 -8.90 22.78 4.93
C GLY A 205 -7.52 22.77 5.59
N LEU A 206 -6.64 21.84 5.21
CA LEU A 206 -5.28 21.75 5.75
C LEU A 206 -4.41 22.95 5.33
N LYS A 207 -3.67 23.52 6.29
CA LYS A 207 -2.70 24.61 6.02
C LYS A 207 -1.66 24.19 4.96
N ARG A 208 -1.22 25.15 4.12
CA ARG A 208 -0.19 24.91 3.10
C ARG A 208 1.19 24.67 3.75
N GLY A 209 1.88 23.62 3.33
CA GLY A 209 3.20 23.20 3.85
C GLY A 209 3.56 21.78 3.38
N ARG A 210 4.78 21.31 3.64
CA ARG A 210 5.17 19.91 3.35
C ARG A 210 4.44 19.01 4.35
N ARG A 211 3.45 18.24 3.86
CA ARG A 211 2.60 17.41 4.72
C ARG A 211 3.10 15.97 4.74
N ASP A 212 3.15 15.39 5.92
CA ASP A 212 3.38 13.96 6.10
C ASP A 212 2.06 13.24 5.78
N VAL A 213 2.01 12.58 4.62
CA VAL A 213 0.80 11.92 4.12
C VAL A 213 0.31 10.80 5.05
N PHE A 214 1.17 10.20 5.87
CA PHE A 214 0.76 9.20 6.84
C PHE A 214 0.24 9.81 8.15
N LYS A 215 0.63 11.04 8.49
CA LYS A 215 -0.09 11.78 9.55
C LYS A 215 -1.48 12.18 9.08
N ILE A 216 -1.60 12.60 7.83
CA ILE A 216 -2.90 12.88 7.21
C ILE A 216 -3.78 11.62 7.25
N LEU A 217 -3.25 10.46 6.85
CA LEU A 217 -3.96 9.18 6.96
C LEU A 217 -4.54 8.97 8.36
N LEU A 218 -3.72 9.06 9.39
CA LEU A 218 -4.16 8.81 10.76
C LEU A 218 -5.22 9.83 11.23
N ASN A 219 -5.10 11.09 10.84
CA ASN A 219 -6.08 12.11 11.17
C ASN A 219 -7.39 11.94 10.39
N MET A 220 -7.35 11.50 9.12
CA MET A 220 -8.57 11.21 8.34
C MET A 220 -9.41 10.13 9.03
N TYR A 221 -8.78 9.14 9.68
CA TYR A 221 -9.48 8.13 10.48
C TYR A 221 -10.05 8.63 11.81
N GLU A 222 -9.71 9.85 12.23
CA GLU A 222 -10.28 10.46 13.43
C GLU A 222 -11.35 11.51 13.08
N GLU A 223 -11.22 12.15 11.91
CA GLU A 223 -12.03 13.31 11.52
C GLU A 223 -13.03 13.02 10.40
N CYS A 224 -12.74 12.02 9.56
CA CYS A 224 -13.60 11.64 8.43
C CYS A 224 -14.32 10.32 8.74
N PHE A 225 -13.57 9.25 9.02
CA PHE A 225 -14.11 7.91 9.21
C PHE A 225 -14.59 7.66 10.64
#